data_AF-A0A9W9CUP3-F1
#
_entry.id   AF-A0A9W9CUP3-F1
#
_cell.length_a   1.000
_cell.length_b   1.000
_cell.length_c   1.000
_cell.angle_alpha   90.00
_cell.angle_beta   90.00
_cell.angle_gamma   90.00
#
_symmetry.space_group_name_H-M   'P 1'
#
loop_
_entity.id
_entity.type
_entity.pdbx_description
1 polymer ?
#
loop_
_entity_poly.entity_id
_entity_poly.type
_entity_poly.pdbx_seq_one_letter_code
_entity_poly.pdbx_strand_id
1 'polypeptide(L)'
;MPPKSKAGPKQKDPEPETPPKTLNERTARVYAQGHPYAATLTTAGPSGLSQPDRALWANAHFARSPALLKRLTNKSQKDVWKAVNEAGSLPLRAIQSPKSWGRDRFGADLGGYSPEQFAKRSERAVQLAALEVQHRAFLEKRERERGKWVDYKTKEPVTVTPEEIEEEKLRRKEIASLRMELYGERSGAYGTDPEWDDVIPMPVEDGEGALAAIAYPEDYAEAISYLRAVMAKKEYSPRCLRLTEHIISMNPAHYTVWLYRFSIVQALQIPIPEEIEWLNEVSLNNLKNYQIWHHRRLVMDHYVPTIEASPDKVAELAKTEQQFLEQILAEDTKNYHVWSYRQYMVPKLGIFGDSEIAAADELIEEDVRNNSAWSHRFFIVFSDPKHSTPGSLSTQQDPKVPAEIIDREVQYAQDKILLAPQNQSPWNYLRGVLVKGGRAVGSVEAFVDQFVQDLGSEEKEKVTSTHGLELLAEIYAEKGETEKADLALQRLGEKWDRIRLGYWQWRRQMLNDDKVGA
;
A
#
# COMPACT_ATOMS: atom_id res chain seq x y z
N MET A 1 43.26 86.16 -38.05
CA MET A 1 43.53 85.79 -36.63
C MET A 1 42.89 86.85 -35.77
N PRO A 2 42.16 86.55 -34.68
CA PRO A 2 42.52 85.65 -33.55
C PRO A 2 41.61 84.39 -33.44
N PRO A 3 41.82 83.48 -32.46
CA PRO A 3 41.66 82.04 -32.63
C PRO A 3 40.26 81.49 -32.31
N LYS A 4 39.84 80.47 -33.08
CA LYS A 4 38.67 79.64 -32.81
C LYS A 4 38.94 78.77 -31.57
N SER A 5 38.06 78.89 -30.57
CA SER A 5 38.01 78.02 -29.39
C SER A 5 37.79 76.56 -29.79
N LYS A 6 38.62 75.66 -29.28
CA LYS A 6 38.45 74.20 -29.40
C LYS A 6 37.09 73.80 -28.84
N ALA A 7 36.27 73.15 -29.67
CA ALA A 7 35.05 72.49 -29.23
C ALA A 7 35.41 71.37 -28.24
N GLY A 8 34.76 71.35 -27.08
CA GLY A 8 34.81 70.24 -26.14
C GLY A 8 34.29 68.95 -26.78
N PRO A 9 34.72 67.77 -26.32
CA PRO A 9 34.31 66.51 -26.91
C PRO A 9 32.79 66.32 -26.79
N LYS A 10 32.14 66.08 -27.93
CA LYS A 10 30.75 65.62 -28.00
C LYS A 10 30.58 64.39 -27.11
N GLN A 11 29.62 64.42 -26.19
CA GLN A 11 29.10 63.23 -25.54
C GLN A 11 28.72 62.23 -26.64
N LYS A 12 29.37 61.06 -26.63
CA LYS A 12 28.89 59.91 -27.41
C LYS A 12 27.49 59.57 -26.92
N ASP A 13 26.53 59.49 -27.83
CA ASP A 13 25.28 58.80 -27.57
C ASP A 13 25.62 57.37 -27.06
N PRO A 14 25.01 56.89 -25.97
CA PRO A 14 25.32 55.58 -25.43
C PRO A 14 24.94 54.50 -26.47
N GLU A 15 25.88 53.58 -26.73
CA GLU A 15 25.63 52.37 -27.53
C GLU A 15 24.40 51.62 -26.99
N PRO A 16 23.62 50.94 -27.86
CA PRO A 16 22.48 50.15 -27.40
C PRO A 16 22.98 49.06 -26.44
N GLU A 17 22.73 49.25 -25.14
CA GLU A 17 23.12 48.30 -24.11
C GLU A 17 22.47 46.95 -24.40
N THR A 18 23.29 45.91 -24.53
CA THR A 18 22.81 44.53 -24.71
C THR A 18 21.85 44.16 -23.57
N PRO A 19 20.67 43.56 -23.81
CA PRO A 19 19.74 43.25 -22.73
C PRO A 19 20.38 42.32 -21.68
N PRO A 20 20.10 42.52 -20.38
CA PRO A 20 20.69 41.70 -19.33
C PRO A 20 20.27 40.24 -19.49
N LYS A 21 21.24 39.33 -19.44
CA LYS A 21 21.00 37.88 -19.60
C LYS A 21 20.48 37.24 -18.32
N THR A 22 20.82 37.82 -17.16
CA THR A 22 20.41 37.32 -15.84
C THR A 22 19.80 38.42 -14.98
N LEU A 23 19.04 38.04 -13.95
CA LEU A 23 18.53 38.97 -12.95
C LEU A 23 19.65 39.66 -12.17
N ASN A 24 20.73 38.95 -11.85
CA ASN A 24 21.89 39.54 -11.19
C ASN A 24 22.52 40.64 -12.05
N GLU A 25 22.65 40.42 -13.37
CA GLU A 25 23.10 41.46 -14.30
C GLU A 25 22.12 42.65 -14.36
N ARG A 26 20.82 42.37 -14.48
CA ARG A 26 19.78 43.42 -14.49
C ARG A 26 19.84 44.26 -13.21
N THR A 27 19.97 43.59 -12.08
CA THR A 27 20.07 44.20 -10.75
C THR A 27 21.31 45.05 -10.62
N ALA A 28 22.47 44.53 -11.02
CA ALA A 28 23.74 45.24 -10.98
C ALA A 28 23.68 46.50 -11.85
N ARG A 29 23.05 46.44 -13.02
CA ARG A 29 22.85 47.60 -13.91
C ARG A 29 21.94 48.65 -13.28
N VAL A 30 20.77 48.25 -12.76
CA VAL A 30 19.86 49.19 -12.08
C VAL A 30 20.52 49.81 -10.85
N TYR A 31 21.31 49.02 -10.11
CA TYR A 31 22.09 49.51 -8.97
C TYR A 31 23.15 50.53 -9.41
N ALA A 32 23.90 50.26 -10.48
CA ALA A 32 24.91 51.16 -11.03
C ALA A 32 24.30 52.48 -11.55
N GLN A 33 23.14 52.42 -12.21
CA GLN A 33 22.38 53.60 -12.63
C GLN A 33 21.95 54.46 -11.42
N GLY A 34 21.54 53.82 -10.31
CA GLY A 34 21.20 54.49 -9.05
C GLY A 34 22.40 55.00 -8.24
N HIS A 35 23.59 54.44 -8.49
CA HIS A 35 24.82 54.74 -7.76
C HIS A 35 26.02 54.89 -8.70
N PRO A 36 26.11 55.98 -9.48
CA PRO A 36 27.19 56.20 -10.45
C PRO A 36 28.60 56.14 -9.85
N TYR A 37 28.73 56.51 -8.56
CA TYR A 37 30.01 56.51 -7.84
C TYR A 37 30.30 55.21 -7.06
N ALA A 38 29.40 54.20 -7.07
CA ALA A 38 29.56 53.00 -6.25
C ALA A 38 30.83 52.19 -6.57
N ALA A 39 31.20 52.09 -7.85
CA ALA A 39 32.40 51.36 -8.25
C ALA A 39 33.68 52.04 -7.72
N THR A 40 33.79 53.36 -7.88
CA THR A 40 34.92 54.16 -7.39
C THR A 40 35.00 54.18 -5.87
N LEU A 41 33.86 54.25 -5.18
CA LEU A 41 33.80 54.21 -3.72
C LEU A 41 34.22 52.85 -3.16
N THR A 42 33.86 51.76 -3.84
CA THR A 42 34.26 50.40 -3.43
C THR A 42 35.76 50.17 -3.61
N THR A 43 36.38 50.70 -4.67
CA THR A 43 37.79 50.44 -5.00
C THR A 43 38.78 51.43 -4.40
N ALA A 44 38.45 52.72 -4.34
CA ALA A 44 39.35 53.80 -3.94
C ALA A 44 38.81 54.67 -2.80
N GLY A 45 37.65 54.32 -2.24
CA GLY A 45 36.97 55.08 -1.20
C GLY A 45 36.50 56.46 -1.67
N PRO A 46 35.97 57.29 -0.76
CA PRO A 46 35.57 58.67 -1.07
C PRO A 46 36.72 59.51 -1.62
N SER A 47 37.97 59.18 -1.25
CA SER A 47 39.21 59.79 -1.75
C SER A 47 39.41 59.65 -3.26
N GLY A 48 38.86 58.61 -3.88
CA GLY A 48 38.97 58.38 -5.33
C GLY A 48 38.05 59.25 -6.18
N LEU A 49 37.08 59.94 -5.58
CA LEU A 49 36.22 60.89 -6.27
C LEU A 49 36.88 62.27 -6.35
N SER A 50 36.64 62.98 -7.46
CA SER A 50 37.01 64.39 -7.60
C SER A 50 36.35 65.22 -6.51
N GLN A 51 36.92 66.39 -6.16
CA GLN A 51 36.35 67.25 -5.12
C GLN A 51 34.88 67.65 -5.38
N PRO A 52 34.48 68.00 -6.63
CA PRO A 52 33.07 68.21 -6.97
C PRO A 52 32.19 66.96 -6.83
N ASP A 53 32.65 65.81 -7.32
CA ASP A 53 31.88 64.55 -7.28
C ASP A 53 31.70 64.04 -5.85
N ARG A 54 32.71 64.20 -4.99
CA ARG A 54 32.67 63.83 -3.58
C ARG A 54 31.66 64.69 -2.81
N ALA A 55 31.64 66.01 -3.07
CA ALA A 55 30.68 66.92 -2.46
C ALA A 55 29.25 66.59 -2.91
N LEU A 56 29.06 66.31 -4.19
CA LEU A 56 27.77 65.92 -4.75
C LEU A 56 27.29 64.57 -4.21
N TRP A 57 28.17 63.56 -4.14
CA TRP A 57 27.88 62.26 -3.53
C TRP A 57 27.48 62.39 -2.05
N ALA A 58 28.22 63.18 -1.27
CA ALA A 58 27.92 63.40 0.14
C ALA A 58 26.56 64.09 0.33
N ASN A 59 26.29 65.15 -0.44
CA ASN A 59 25.00 65.84 -0.40
C ASN A 59 23.84 64.90 -0.81
N ALA A 60 24.03 64.08 -1.85
CA ALA A 60 23.04 63.08 -2.24
C ALA A 60 22.83 62.00 -1.16
N HIS A 61 23.89 61.58 -0.46
CA HIS A 61 23.79 60.62 0.64
C HIS A 61 22.97 61.18 1.82
N PHE A 62 23.18 62.45 2.18
CA PHE A 62 22.36 63.14 3.17
C PHE A 62 20.91 63.31 2.69
N ALA A 63 20.69 63.71 1.43
CA ALA A 63 19.35 63.88 0.87
C ALA A 63 18.54 62.57 0.82
N ARG A 64 19.20 61.43 0.54
CA ARG A 64 18.58 60.09 0.53
C ARG A 64 18.26 59.53 1.92
N SER A 65 18.78 60.14 2.98
CA SER A 65 18.72 59.61 4.34
C SER A 65 17.99 60.59 5.28
N PRO A 66 16.66 60.46 5.46
CA PRO A 66 15.87 61.39 6.28
C PRO A 66 16.41 61.57 7.70
N ALA A 67 16.96 60.51 8.30
CA ALA A 67 17.56 60.54 9.62
C ALA A 67 18.87 61.35 9.67
N LEU A 68 19.71 61.27 8.64
CA LEU A 68 20.97 62.04 8.57
C LEU A 68 20.71 63.51 8.22
N LEU A 69 19.76 63.76 7.31
CA LEU A 69 19.37 65.12 6.93
C LEU A 69 18.84 65.94 8.11
N LYS A 70 18.02 65.31 8.98
CA LYS A 70 17.48 65.95 10.19
C LYS A 70 18.54 66.34 11.23
N ARG A 71 19.76 65.77 11.15
CA ARG A 71 20.89 66.14 12.03
C ARG A 71 21.58 67.44 11.57
N LEU A 72 21.27 67.93 10.38
CA LEU A 72 21.81 69.18 9.85
C LEU A 72 20.90 70.37 10.22
N THR A 73 21.49 71.57 10.30
CA THR A 73 20.72 72.81 10.51
C THR A 73 19.79 73.10 9.34
N ASN A 74 18.71 73.85 9.55
CA ASN A 74 17.77 74.21 8.48
C ASN A 74 18.44 74.89 7.27
N LYS A 75 19.51 75.66 7.50
CA LYS A 75 20.31 76.27 6.44
C LYS A 75 21.05 75.19 5.64
N SER A 76 21.78 74.32 6.34
CA SER A 76 22.51 73.21 5.74
C SER A 76 21.62 72.21 4.99
N GLN A 77 20.39 71.96 5.47
CA GLN A 77 19.42 71.13 4.77
C GLN A 77 18.99 71.76 3.43
N LYS A 78 18.76 73.07 3.39
CA LYS A 78 18.45 73.80 2.14
C LYS A 78 19.62 73.75 1.17
N ASP A 79 20.85 73.89 1.67
CA ASP A 79 22.06 73.84 0.85
C ASP A 79 22.28 72.44 0.25
N VAL A 80 22.02 71.37 1.01
CA VAL A 80 22.05 69.98 0.52
C VAL A 80 21.04 69.78 -0.61
N TRP A 81 19.79 70.20 -0.43
CA TRP A 81 18.76 70.07 -1.48
C TRP A 81 19.06 70.92 -2.70
N LYS A 82 19.59 72.13 -2.51
CA LYS A 82 20.03 73.00 -3.60
C LYS A 82 21.13 72.33 -4.42
N ALA A 83 22.16 71.81 -3.77
CA ALA A 83 23.28 71.14 -4.44
C ALA A 83 22.85 69.90 -5.23
N VAL A 84 21.90 69.11 -4.71
CA VAL A 84 21.42 67.90 -5.40
C VAL A 84 20.48 68.25 -6.57
N ASN A 85 19.60 69.26 -6.41
CA ASN A 85 18.68 69.69 -7.47
C ASN A 85 19.40 70.43 -8.61
N GLU A 86 20.42 71.23 -8.32
CA GLU A 86 21.21 71.96 -9.32
C GLU A 86 22.11 71.03 -10.14
N ALA A 87 22.64 69.97 -9.52
CA ALA A 87 23.49 69.01 -10.22
C ALA A 87 22.70 68.12 -11.20
N GLY A 88 21.44 67.77 -10.87
CA GLY A 88 20.53 66.99 -11.72
C GLY A 88 20.99 65.58 -12.13
N SER A 89 22.24 65.22 -11.83
CA SER A 89 22.95 64.06 -12.38
C SER A 89 22.91 62.82 -11.48
N LEU A 90 22.50 62.95 -10.22
CA LEU A 90 22.33 61.82 -9.29
C LEU A 90 20.86 61.53 -9.01
N PRO A 91 20.37 60.29 -9.24
CA PRO A 91 19.00 59.94 -8.93
C PRO A 91 18.76 59.95 -7.42
N LEU A 92 17.68 60.59 -6.94
CA LEU A 92 17.33 60.62 -5.51
C LEU A 92 16.73 59.30 -5.01
N ARG A 93 16.13 58.51 -5.89
CA ARG A 93 15.67 57.15 -5.57
C ARG A 93 16.69 56.17 -6.11
N ALA A 94 17.35 55.44 -5.22
CA ALA A 94 18.31 54.42 -5.59
C ALA A 94 17.96 53.11 -4.87
N ILE A 95 17.96 52.01 -5.62
CA ILE A 95 17.62 50.69 -5.09
C ILE A 95 18.80 50.18 -4.28
N GLN A 96 18.55 49.63 -3.09
CA GLN A 96 19.60 48.94 -2.34
C GLN A 96 20.08 47.72 -3.11
N SER A 97 21.38 47.39 -3.05
CA SER A 97 21.87 46.15 -3.65
C SER A 97 21.19 44.97 -2.94
N PRO A 98 20.35 44.16 -3.62
CA PRO A 98 19.73 43.00 -2.98
C PRO A 98 20.81 41.96 -2.68
N LYS A 99 20.75 41.37 -1.47
CA LYS A 99 21.72 40.35 -1.04
C LYS A 99 21.57 39.03 -1.81
N SER A 100 20.35 38.69 -2.24
CA SER A 100 20.03 37.51 -3.04
C SER A 100 18.58 37.61 -3.55
N TRP A 101 18.29 36.97 -4.68
CA TRP A 101 16.94 36.81 -5.23
C TRP A 101 16.20 35.58 -4.67
N GLY A 102 16.85 34.81 -3.79
CA GLY A 102 16.33 33.56 -3.24
C GLY A 102 16.79 32.33 -4.03
N ARG A 103 16.31 31.15 -3.61
CA ARG A 103 16.61 29.87 -4.28
C ARG A 103 15.34 29.25 -4.84
N ASP A 104 15.47 28.50 -5.92
CA ASP A 104 14.39 27.68 -6.46
C ASP A 104 14.27 26.33 -5.73
N ARG A 105 13.32 25.50 -6.16
CA ARG A 105 13.04 24.17 -5.59
C ARG A 105 14.22 23.18 -5.65
N PHE A 106 15.21 23.43 -6.51
CA PHE A 106 16.42 22.62 -6.62
C PHE A 106 17.62 23.24 -5.89
N GLY A 107 17.38 24.34 -5.16
CA GLY A 107 18.40 25.08 -4.45
C GLY A 107 19.25 26.00 -5.32
N ALA A 108 18.91 26.21 -6.60
CA ALA A 108 19.64 27.10 -7.49
C ALA A 108 19.30 28.57 -7.23
N ASP A 109 20.28 29.47 -7.38
CA ASP A 109 20.09 30.91 -7.17
C ASP A 109 19.18 31.50 -8.26
N LEU A 110 18.05 32.09 -7.82
CA LEU A 110 17.11 32.77 -8.71
C LEU A 110 17.76 33.98 -9.41
N GLY A 111 18.84 34.53 -8.86
CA GLY A 111 19.61 35.60 -9.48
C GLY A 111 20.24 35.21 -10.82
N GLY A 112 20.44 33.90 -11.06
CA GLY A 112 20.95 33.36 -12.32
C GLY A 112 19.90 33.22 -13.42
N TYR A 113 18.62 33.44 -13.13
CA TYR A 113 17.54 33.29 -14.11
C TYR A 113 17.56 34.43 -15.13
N SER A 114 17.11 34.15 -16.36
CA SER A 114 16.80 35.22 -17.31
C SER A 114 15.59 36.04 -16.85
N PRO A 115 15.48 37.32 -17.27
CA PRO A 115 14.31 38.13 -16.96
C PRO A 115 12.97 37.49 -17.38
N GLU A 116 12.95 36.76 -18.48
CA GLU A 116 11.75 36.06 -18.96
C GLU A 116 11.38 34.86 -18.08
N GLN A 117 12.35 34.04 -17.69
CA GLN A 117 12.13 32.92 -16.77
C GLN A 117 11.60 33.39 -15.42
N PHE A 118 12.16 34.48 -14.89
CA PHE A 118 11.69 35.06 -13.63
C PHE A 118 10.31 35.71 -13.76
N ALA A 119 9.99 36.33 -14.90
CA ALA A 119 8.66 36.87 -15.16
C ALA A 119 7.59 35.77 -15.14
N LYS A 120 7.82 34.66 -15.85
CA LYS A 120 6.92 33.48 -15.82
C LYS A 120 6.76 32.90 -14.41
N ARG A 121 7.86 32.81 -13.64
CA ARG A 121 7.80 32.39 -12.24
C ARG A 121 6.98 33.37 -11.38
N SER A 122 7.15 34.66 -11.59
CA SER A 122 6.44 35.72 -10.84
C SER A 122 4.94 35.70 -11.15
N GLU A 123 4.56 35.49 -12.40
CA GLU A 123 3.17 35.33 -12.83
C GLU A 123 2.49 34.16 -12.11
N ARG A 124 3.14 33.00 -12.09
CA ARG A 124 2.66 31.82 -11.35
C ARG A 124 2.55 32.06 -9.84
N ALA A 125 3.50 32.79 -9.26
CA ALA A 125 3.44 33.15 -7.84
C ALA A 125 2.27 34.10 -7.54
N VAL A 126 1.96 35.03 -8.45
CA VAL A 126 0.78 35.90 -8.34
C VAL A 126 -0.52 35.10 -8.49
N GLN A 127 -0.56 34.15 -9.44
CA GLN A 127 -1.69 33.23 -9.61
C GLN A 127 -1.93 32.42 -8.33
N LEU A 128 -0.88 31.83 -7.75
CA LEU A 128 -0.97 31.12 -6.47
C LEU A 128 -1.53 32.03 -5.36
N ALA A 129 -1.01 33.24 -5.21
CA ALA A 129 -1.49 34.18 -4.20
C ALA A 129 -2.97 34.54 -4.39
N ALA A 130 -3.43 34.70 -5.64
CA ALA A 130 -4.84 34.96 -5.95
C ALA A 130 -5.74 33.77 -5.58
N LEU A 131 -5.32 32.55 -5.93
CA LEU A 131 -6.04 31.32 -5.56
C LEU A 131 -6.09 31.14 -4.03
N GLU A 132 -5.01 31.45 -3.31
CA GLU A 132 -4.97 31.38 -1.84
C GLU A 132 -5.90 32.41 -1.16
N VAL A 133 -6.14 33.57 -1.78
CA VAL A 133 -7.16 34.52 -1.32
C VAL A 133 -8.57 33.93 -1.49
N GLN A 134 -8.85 33.34 -2.65
CA GLN A 134 -10.14 32.70 -2.92
C GLN A 134 -10.39 31.49 -2.01
N HIS A 135 -9.37 30.66 -1.78
CA HIS A 135 -9.41 29.54 -0.85
C HIS A 135 -9.76 30.00 0.57
N ARG A 136 -9.12 31.05 1.08
CA ARG A 136 -9.45 31.62 2.39
C ARG A 136 -10.90 32.13 2.46
N ALA A 137 -11.38 32.77 1.39
CA ALA A 137 -12.77 33.21 1.31
C ALA A 137 -13.77 32.04 1.36
N PHE A 138 -13.45 30.92 0.69
CA PHE A 138 -14.24 29.69 0.76
C PHE A 138 -14.27 29.11 2.19
N LEU A 139 -13.11 29.01 2.85
CA LEU A 139 -13.03 28.53 4.24
C LEU A 139 -13.86 29.40 5.19
N GLU A 140 -13.76 30.73 5.09
CA GLU A 140 -14.58 31.64 5.87
C GLU A 140 -16.08 31.44 5.63
N LYS A 141 -16.49 31.22 4.37
CA LYS A 141 -17.90 30.94 4.03
C LYS A 141 -18.38 29.65 4.67
N ARG A 142 -17.55 28.60 4.64
CA ARG A 142 -17.87 27.29 5.23
C ARG A 142 -17.96 27.33 6.75
N GLU A 143 -17.08 28.08 7.41
CA GLU A 143 -17.17 28.30 8.86
C GLU A 143 -18.44 29.08 9.24
N ARG A 144 -18.85 30.06 8.42
CA ARG A 144 -20.12 30.77 8.60
C ARG A 144 -21.33 29.85 8.44
N GLU A 145 -21.33 28.97 7.44
CA GLU A 145 -22.38 27.95 7.27
C GLU A 145 -22.47 27.02 8.49
N ARG A 146 -21.32 26.47 8.94
CA ARG A 146 -21.25 25.62 10.15
C ARG A 146 -21.77 26.34 11.39
N GLY A 147 -21.45 27.62 11.52
CA GLY A 147 -21.93 28.49 12.59
C GLY A 147 -23.38 28.96 12.44
N LYS A 148 -24.12 28.52 11.40
CA LYS A 148 -25.50 28.93 11.09
C LYS A 148 -25.67 30.45 10.96
N TRP A 149 -24.68 31.12 10.37
CA TRP A 149 -24.73 32.57 10.16
C TRP A 149 -25.78 32.94 9.11
N VAL A 150 -26.37 34.13 9.27
CA VAL A 150 -27.31 34.72 8.33
C VAL A 150 -26.63 35.89 7.64
N ASP A 151 -26.70 35.95 6.32
CA ASP A 151 -26.12 37.05 5.54
C ASP A 151 -26.85 38.36 5.86
N TYR A 152 -26.08 39.40 6.18
CA TYR A 152 -26.64 40.68 6.63
C TYR A 152 -27.42 41.42 5.52
N LYS A 153 -27.11 41.16 4.25
CA LYS A 153 -27.75 41.77 3.07
C LYS A 153 -28.97 40.99 2.63
N THR A 154 -28.83 39.67 2.41
CA THR A 154 -29.92 38.85 1.84
C THR A 154 -30.91 38.38 2.91
N LYS A 155 -30.52 38.40 4.19
CA LYS A 155 -31.28 37.83 5.33
C LYS A 155 -31.50 36.32 5.21
N GLU A 156 -30.74 35.65 4.35
CA GLU A 156 -30.78 34.20 4.15
C GLU A 156 -29.61 33.52 4.90
N PRO A 157 -29.76 32.26 5.31
CA PRO A 157 -28.65 31.50 5.88
C PRO A 157 -27.51 31.37 4.87
N VAL A 158 -26.27 31.52 5.35
CA VAL A 158 -25.09 31.28 4.52
C VAL A 158 -24.98 29.78 4.27
N THR A 159 -25.05 29.37 3.00
CA THR A 159 -24.90 27.98 2.57
C THR A 159 -23.79 27.85 1.52
N VAL A 160 -23.03 26.77 1.57
CA VAL A 160 -22.05 26.37 0.56
C VAL A 160 -22.74 25.42 -0.42
N THR A 161 -22.68 25.76 -1.70
CA THR A 161 -23.33 24.97 -2.76
C THR A 161 -22.43 23.79 -3.19
N PRO A 162 -23.00 22.69 -3.72
CA PRO A 162 -22.22 21.60 -4.30
C PRO A 162 -21.25 22.08 -5.41
N GLU A 163 -21.65 23.04 -6.22
CA GLU A 163 -20.83 23.64 -7.27
C GLU A 163 -19.59 24.34 -6.67
N GLU A 164 -19.76 25.11 -5.60
CA GLU A 164 -18.64 25.76 -4.90
C GLU A 164 -17.66 24.76 -4.28
N ILE A 165 -18.14 23.58 -3.86
CA ILE A 165 -17.28 22.50 -3.36
C ILE A 165 -16.43 21.92 -4.50
N GLU A 166 -17.02 21.70 -5.67
CA GLU A 166 -16.28 21.21 -6.85
C GLU A 166 -15.28 22.26 -7.38
N GLU A 167 -15.66 23.54 -7.40
CA GLU A 167 -14.74 24.63 -7.72
C GLU A 167 -13.56 24.69 -6.74
N GLU A 168 -13.83 24.52 -5.44
CA GLU A 168 -12.79 24.48 -4.42
C GLU A 168 -11.86 23.27 -4.59
N LYS A 169 -12.37 22.09 -4.95
CA LYS A 169 -11.54 20.92 -5.27
C LYS A 169 -10.58 21.22 -6.43
N LEU A 170 -11.08 21.84 -7.49
CA LEU A 170 -10.24 22.26 -8.63
C LEU A 170 -9.20 23.30 -8.20
N ARG A 171 -9.61 24.29 -7.40
CA ARG A 171 -8.73 25.33 -6.86
C ARG A 171 -7.59 24.74 -6.04
N ARG A 172 -7.87 23.79 -5.14
CA ARG A 172 -6.83 23.14 -4.31
C ARG A 172 -5.86 22.30 -5.14
N LYS A 173 -6.34 21.61 -6.18
CA LYS A 173 -5.46 20.91 -7.14
C LYS A 173 -4.52 21.88 -7.86
N GLU A 174 -5.02 23.03 -8.28
CA GLU A 174 -4.21 24.07 -8.94
C GLU A 174 -3.20 24.69 -7.97
N ILE A 175 -3.61 24.99 -6.73
CA ILE A 175 -2.72 25.45 -5.66
C ILE A 175 -1.60 24.44 -5.40
N ALA A 176 -1.93 23.16 -5.27
CA ALA A 176 -0.95 22.09 -5.05
C ALA A 176 0.04 21.99 -6.23
N SER A 177 -0.44 22.07 -7.46
CA SER A 177 0.40 22.08 -8.67
C SER A 177 1.37 23.26 -8.68
N LEU A 178 0.87 24.47 -8.42
CA LEU A 178 1.68 25.69 -8.38
C LEU A 178 2.71 25.66 -7.24
N ARG A 179 2.35 25.14 -6.07
CA ARG A 179 3.27 24.97 -4.94
C ARG A 179 4.40 23.98 -5.25
N MET A 180 4.07 22.85 -5.88
CA MET A 180 5.06 21.87 -6.32
C MET A 180 5.98 22.44 -7.41
N GLU A 181 5.43 23.23 -8.34
CA GLU A 181 6.22 23.89 -9.39
C GLU A 181 7.16 24.96 -8.83
N LEU A 182 6.65 25.84 -7.96
CA LEU A 182 7.37 27.02 -7.47
C LEU A 182 8.33 26.73 -6.32
N TYR A 183 7.97 25.79 -5.45
CA TYR A 183 8.61 25.55 -4.15
C TYR A 183 8.96 24.09 -3.88
N GLY A 184 8.44 23.14 -4.68
CA GLY A 184 8.65 21.72 -4.45
C GLY A 184 7.82 21.15 -3.29
N GLU A 185 6.86 21.91 -2.77
CA GLU A 185 5.94 21.47 -1.72
C GLU A 185 4.91 20.50 -2.31
N ARG A 186 4.86 19.29 -1.76
CA ARG A 186 3.84 18.29 -2.10
C ARG A 186 2.67 18.42 -1.14
N SER A 187 1.48 18.62 -1.70
CA SER A 187 0.25 18.58 -0.93
C SER A 187 -0.35 17.19 -1.04
N GLY A 188 -0.77 16.64 0.09
CA GLY A 188 -1.36 15.32 0.15
C GLY A 188 -2.80 15.25 -0.36
N ALA A 189 -3.28 14.05 -0.65
CA ALA A 189 -4.59 13.80 -1.26
C ALA A 189 -5.73 14.22 -0.33
N TYR A 190 -5.56 14.08 0.97
CA TYR A 190 -6.60 14.36 1.95
C TYR A 190 -6.61 15.82 2.38
N GLY A 191 -5.43 16.43 2.63
CA GLY A 191 -5.33 17.85 2.96
C GLY A 191 -5.79 18.79 1.84
N THR A 192 -5.81 18.31 0.59
CA THR A 192 -6.32 19.08 -0.56
C THR A 192 -7.78 18.81 -0.89
N ASP A 193 -8.46 17.90 -0.18
CA ASP A 193 -9.87 17.62 -0.40
C ASP A 193 -10.72 18.37 0.65
N PRO A 194 -11.60 19.30 0.23
CA PRO A 194 -12.49 20.01 1.15
C PRO A 194 -13.34 19.05 1.98
N GLU A 195 -13.65 17.84 1.51
CA GLU A 195 -14.42 16.88 2.30
C GLU A 195 -13.75 16.57 3.65
N TRP A 196 -12.43 16.77 3.80
CA TRP A 196 -11.67 16.42 5.00
C TRP A 196 -11.35 17.60 5.95
N ASP A 197 -11.82 18.82 5.66
CA ASP A 197 -11.48 20.02 6.46
C ASP A 197 -11.92 19.99 7.93
N ASP A 198 -12.93 19.18 8.30
CA ASP A 198 -13.34 18.97 9.70
C ASP A 198 -12.48 17.95 10.47
N VAL A 199 -11.55 17.29 9.78
CA VAL A 199 -10.67 16.27 10.36
C VAL A 199 -9.27 16.85 10.54
N ILE A 200 -8.82 16.89 11.80
CA ILE A 200 -7.44 17.23 12.12
C ILE A 200 -6.65 15.92 12.08
N PRO A 201 -5.68 15.75 11.15
CA PRO A 201 -4.91 14.51 11.04
C PRO A 201 -4.10 14.25 12.32
N MET A 202 -3.95 12.97 12.67
CA MET A 202 -3.21 12.52 13.86
C MET A 202 -1.97 11.70 13.43
N PRO A 203 -0.79 12.34 13.25
CA PRO A 203 0.43 11.67 12.82
C PRO A 203 0.85 10.49 13.69
N VAL A 204 1.61 9.57 13.09
CA VAL A 204 2.32 8.53 13.84
C VAL A 204 3.57 9.16 14.45
N GLU A 205 3.71 9.05 15.77
CA GLU A 205 4.89 9.49 16.51
C GLU A 205 5.59 8.26 17.09
N ASP A 206 6.73 7.88 16.51
CA ASP A 206 7.48 6.68 16.94
C ASP A 206 8.34 6.93 18.20
N GLY A 207 8.49 8.19 18.62
CA GLY A 207 9.29 8.59 19.78
C GLY A 207 10.80 8.69 19.50
N GLU A 208 11.54 9.33 20.40
CA GLU A 208 13.01 9.45 20.28
C GLU A 208 13.67 8.07 20.49
N GLY A 209 14.59 7.68 19.60
CA GLY A 209 15.30 6.40 19.68
C GLY A 209 14.50 5.19 19.23
N ALA A 210 13.40 5.39 18.48
CA ALA A 210 12.57 4.32 17.95
C ALA A 210 13.38 3.26 17.19
N LEU A 211 13.23 2.00 17.58
CA LEU A 211 13.77 0.85 16.86
C LEU A 211 12.84 0.48 15.71
N ALA A 212 13.41 0.21 14.53
CA ALA A 212 12.67 -0.16 13.32
C ALA A 212 11.62 0.88 12.85
N ALA A 213 11.87 2.18 13.10
CA ALA A 213 11.07 3.25 12.53
C ALA A 213 11.07 3.17 10.99
N ILE A 214 9.87 3.17 10.40
CA ILE A 214 9.70 3.07 8.96
C ILE A 214 9.66 4.49 8.40
N ALA A 215 10.51 4.78 7.41
CA ALA A 215 10.42 6.00 6.62
C ALA A 215 9.24 5.87 5.64
N TYR A 216 8.03 6.10 6.13
CA TYR A 216 6.81 5.97 5.33
C TYR A 216 6.81 6.95 4.13
N PRO A 217 6.33 6.51 2.96
CA PRO A 217 5.92 7.42 1.89
C PRO A 217 4.95 8.49 2.41
N GLU A 218 5.06 9.72 1.90
CA GLU A 218 4.28 10.88 2.37
C GLU A 218 2.76 10.66 2.25
N ASP A 219 2.32 10.01 1.17
CA ASP A 219 0.93 9.66 0.90
C ASP A 219 0.38 8.63 1.90
N TYR A 220 1.14 7.58 2.19
CA TYR A 220 0.78 6.61 3.21
C TYR A 220 0.74 7.24 4.61
N ALA A 221 1.75 8.04 4.96
CA ALA A 221 1.81 8.73 6.25
C ALA A 221 0.62 9.69 6.45
N GLU A 222 0.23 10.43 5.41
CA GLU A 222 -0.97 11.26 5.43
C GLU A 222 -2.24 10.41 5.63
N ALA A 223 -2.46 9.39 4.80
CA ALA A 223 -3.64 8.53 4.89
C ALA A 223 -3.79 7.90 6.28
N ILE A 224 -2.72 7.38 6.86
CA ILE A 224 -2.72 6.83 8.22
C ILE A 224 -3.02 7.90 9.27
N SER A 225 -2.56 9.13 9.08
CA SER A 225 -2.86 10.23 10.00
C SER A 225 -4.35 10.57 10.02
N TYR A 226 -5.01 10.57 8.86
CA TYR A 226 -6.45 10.73 8.76
C TYR A 226 -7.20 9.51 9.31
N LEU A 227 -6.74 8.28 9.03
CA LEU A 227 -7.31 7.05 9.58
C LEU A 227 -7.34 7.09 11.11
N ARG A 228 -6.22 7.44 11.74
CA ARG A 228 -6.11 7.57 13.20
C ARG A 228 -7.13 8.57 13.74
N ALA A 229 -7.31 9.71 13.08
CA ALA A 229 -8.25 10.75 13.48
C ALA A 229 -9.71 10.31 13.41
N VAL A 230 -10.14 9.69 12.30
CA VAL A 230 -11.53 9.22 12.14
C VAL A 230 -11.84 8.02 13.03
N MET A 231 -10.87 7.12 13.23
CA MET A 231 -11.00 6.00 14.16
C MET A 231 -11.16 6.46 15.61
N ALA A 232 -10.40 7.48 16.04
CA ALA A 232 -10.51 8.04 17.39
C ALA A 232 -11.91 8.62 17.67
N LYS A 233 -12.55 9.20 16.64
CA LYS A 233 -13.93 9.71 16.70
C LYS A 233 -14.99 8.64 16.46
N LYS A 234 -14.61 7.41 16.12
CA LYS A 234 -15.51 6.33 15.66
C LYS A 234 -16.45 6.79 14.54
N GLU A 235 -15.91 7.56 13.60
CA GLU A 235 -16.70 8.01 12.45
C GLU A 235 -16.97 6.82 11.53
N TYR A 236 -18.22 6.65 11.08
CA TYR A 236 -18.57 5.65 10.08
C TYR A 236 -19.29 6.38 8.94
N SER A 237 -18.57 6.69 7.88
CA SER A 237 -19.05 7.53 6.77
C SER A 237 -18.54 7.01 5.42
N PRO A 238 -19.18 7.38 4.28
CA PRO A 238 -18.71 6.98 2.96
C PRO A 238 -17.27 7.42 2.66
N ARG A 239 -16.82 8.57 3.18
CA ARG A 239 -15.42 9.02 3.04
C ARG A 239 -14.45 8.12 3.81
N CYS A 240 -14.85 7.60 4.98
CA CYS A 240 -14.04 6.63 5.71
C CYS A 240 -13.94 5.31 4.94
N LEU A 241 -15.00 4.87 4.25
CA LEU A 241 -14.95 3.66 3.41
C LEU A 241 -13.90 3.80 2.30
N ARG A 242 -13.90 4.93 1.57
CA ARG A 242 -12.87 5.24 0.54
C ARG A 242 -11.46 5.34 1.12
N LEU A 243 -11.31 5.94 2.31
CA LEU A 243 -10.03 6.00 3.01
C LEU A 243 -9.50 4.59 3.33
N THR A 244 -10.35 3.68 3.83
CA THR A 244 -9.93 2.30 4.12
C THR A 244 -9.51 1.56 2.85
N GLU A 245 -10.23 1.73 1.74
CA GLU A 245 -9.88 1.16 0.44
C GLU A 245 -8.50 1.62 -0.02
N HIS A 246 -8.24 2.93 0.02
CA HIS A 246 -6.94 3.49 -0.37
C HIS A 246 -5.80 3.00 0.54
N ILE A 247 -6.03 2.85 1.84
CA ILE A 247 -5.00 2.31 2.74
C ILE A 247 -4.76 0.83 2.48
N ILE A 248 -5.81 0.06 2.20
CA ILE A 248 -5.71 -1.37 1.85
C ILE A 248 -4.94 -1.55 0.54
N SER A 249 -5.13 -0.68 -0.45
CA SER A 249 -4.37 -0.75 -1.70
C SER A 249 -2.87 -0.48 -1.51
N MET A 250 -2.48 0.28 -0.48
CA MET A 250 -1.07 0.52 -0.14
C MET A 250 -0.50 -0.55 0.81
N ASN A 251 -1.28 -1.02 1.78
CA ASN A 251 -0.88 -2.01 2.77
C ASN A 251 -2.05 -2.93 3.16
N PRO A 252 -2.30 -4.00 2.39
CA PRO A 252 -3.39 -4.92 2.67
C PRO A 252 -3.14 -5.76 3.93
N ALA A 253 -1.95 -5.73 4.53
CA ALA A 253 -1.65 -6.45 5.77
C ALA A 253 -2.06 -5.67 7.04
N HIS A 254 -2.52 -4.43 6.92
CA HIS A 254 -2.88 -3.59 8.06
C HIS A 254 -4.17 -4.04 8.75
N TYR A 255 -4.13 -5.06 9.60
CA TYR A 255 -5.33 -5.67 10.20
C TYR A 255 -6.34 -4.69 10.86
N THR A 256 -5.87 -3.61 11.49
CA THR A 256 -6.77 -2.59 12.07
C THR A 256 -7.68 -1.92 11.04
N VAL A 257 -7.19 -1.64 9.84
CA VAL A 257 -8.00 -0.98 8.80
C VAL A 257 -9.13 -1.88 8.32
N TRP A 258 -8.90 -3.19 8.27
CA TRP A 258 -9.91 -4.19 7.90
C TRP A 258 -11.04 -4.28 8.92
N LEU A 259 -10.71 -4.33 10.21
CA LEU A 259 -11.73 -4.33 11.28
C LEU A 259 -12.56 -3.04 11.28
N TYR A 260 -11.89 -1.91 11.04
CA TYR A 260 -12.57 -0.63 10.91
C TYR A 260 -13.45 -0.56 9.65
N ARG A 261 -12.96 -1.06 8.51
CA ARG A 261 -13.75 -1.19 7.28
C ARG A 261 -15.00 -2.04 7.50
N PHE A 262 -14.89 -3.20 8.14
CA PHE A 262 -16.04 -4.02 8.46
C PHE A 262 -17.05 -3.30 9.36
N SER A 263 -16.57 -2.52 10.35
CA SER A 263 -17.44 -1.67 11.17
C SER A 263 -18.19 -0.62 10.34
N ILE A 264 -17.53 -0.02 9.34
CA ILE A 264 -18.15 0.93 8.40
C ILE A 264 -19.19 0.23 7.52
N VAL A 265 -18.86 -0.94 6.96
CA VAL A 265 -19.78 -1.76 6.15
C VAL A 265 -21.07 -2.04 6.92
N GLN A 266 -20.96 -2.43 8.19
CA GLN A 266 -22.11 -2.66 9.06
C GLN A 266 -22.90 -1.38 9.36
N ALA A 267 -22.21 -0.30 9.75
CA ALA A 267 -22.84 0.95 10.14
C ALA A 267 -23.58 1.65 8.98
N LEU A 268 -23.03 1.58 7.77
CA LEU A 268 -23.62 2.15 6.56
C LEU A 268 -24.58 1.20 5.85
N GLN A 269 -24.67 -0.06 6.29
CA GLN A 269 -25.46 -1.10 5.64
C GLN A 269 -25.11 -1.26 4.15
N ILE A 270 -23.81 -1.27 3.86
CA ILE A 270 -23.32 -1.47 2.48
C ILE A 270 -23.85 -2.81 1.96
N PRO A 271 -24.41 -2.86 0.74
CA PRO A 271 -24.85 -4.12 0.15
C PRO A 271 -23.69 -5.12 0.08
N ILE A 272 -23.82 -6.25 0.77
CA ILE A 272 -22.74 -7.22 0.87
C ILE A 272 -22.27 -7.77 -0.49
N PRO A 273 -23.14 -8.00 -1.50
CA PRO A 273 -22.66 -8.35 -2.83
C PRO A 273 -21.67 -7.34 -3.44
N GLU A 274 -21.82 -6.04 -3.17
CA GLU A 274 -20.89 -5.01 -3.63
C GLU A 274 -19.54 -5.10 -2.90
N GLU A 275 -19.55 -5.35 -1.58
CA GLU A 275 -18.32 -5.53 -0.80
C GLU A 275 -17.59 -6.84 -1.17
N ILE A 276 -18.32 -7.91 -1.48
CA ILE A 276 -17.74 -9.16 -2.00
C ILE A 276 -17.05 -8.92 -3.34
N GLU A 277 -17.69 -8.18 -4.24
CA GLU A 277 -17.10 -7.90 -5.56
C GLU A 277 -15.82 -7.07 -5.45
N TRP A 278 -15.84 -6.01 -4.64
CA TRP A 278 -14.63 -5.25 -4.32
C TRP A 278 -13.55 -6.17 -3.70
N LEU A 279 -13.93 -7.05 -2.77
CA LEU A 279 -12.99 -7.96 -2.13
C LEU A 279 -12.42 -9.01 -3.10
N ASN A 280 -13.17 -9.43 -4.13
CA ASN A 280 -12.68 -10.34 -5.18
C ASN A 280 -11.48 -9.70 -5.90
N GLU A 281 -11.60 -8.44 -6.30
CA GLU A 281 -10.52 -7.69 -6.95
C GLU A 281 -9.30 -7.57 -6.01
N VAL A 282 -9.51 -7.21 -4.75
CA VAL A 282 -8.42 -7.07 -3.77
C VAL A 282 -7.71 -8.41 -3.55
N SER A 283 -8.46 -9.51 -3.51
CA SER A 283 -7.95 -10.87 -3.30
C SER A 283 -7.10 -11.37 -4.47
N LEU A 284 -7.55 -11.15 -5.71
CA LEU A 284 -6.79 -11.54 -6.91
C LEU A 284 -5.45 -10.81 -7.01
N ASN A 285 -5.39 -9.56 -6.54
CA ASN A 285 -4.15 -8.80 -6.48
C ASN A 285 -3.26 -9.18 -5.28
N ASN A 286 -3.76 -9.94 -4.30
CA ASN A 286 -3.09 -10.20 -3.02
C ASN A 286 -3.35 -11.63 -2.51
N LEU A 287 -2.94 -12.63 -3.29
CA LEU A 287 -3.28 -14.05 -3.07
C LEU A 287 -2.94 -14.60 -1.66
N LYS A 288 -1.90 -14.07 -1.00
CA LYS A 288 -1.35 -14.60 0.27
C LYS A 288 -1.44 -13.58 1.40
N ASN A 289 -2.66 -13.21 1.79
CA ASN A 289 -2.93 -12.24 2.84
C ASN A 289 -3.98 -12.74 3.84
N TYR A 290 -3.64 -12.82 5.13
CA TYR A 290 -4.56 -13.31 6.16
C TYR A 290 -5.79 -12.42 6.35
N GLN A 291 -5.61 -11.10 6.25
CA GLN A 291 -6.66 -10.12 6.56
C GLN A 291 -7.79 -10.17 5.53
N ILE A 292 -7.47 -10.40 4.25
CA ILE A 292 -8.46 -10.57 3.17
C ILE A 292 -9.40 -11.74 3.46
N TRP A 293 -8.84 -12.93 3.75
CA TRP A 293 -9.63 -14.13 4.00
C TRP A 293 -10.39 -14.05 5.33
N HIS A 294 -9.82 -13.36 6.33
CA HIS A 294 -10.54 -13.06 7.56
C HIS A 294 -11.71 -12.10 7.34
N HIS A 295 -11.51 -11.02 6.58
CA HIS A 295 -12.57 -10.07 6.23
C HIS A 295 -13.67 -10.75 5.42
N ARG A 296 -13.30 -11.58 4.44
CA ARG A 296 -14.27 -12.40 3.67
C ARG A 296 -15.12 -13.26 4.61
N ARG A 297 -14.51 -13.89 5.62
CA ARG A 297 -15.24 -14.66 6.63
C ARG A 297 -16.21 -13.79 7.44
N LEU A 298 -15.78 -12.62 7.91
CA LEU A 298 -16.65 -11.68 8.65
C LEU A 298 -17.86 -11.24 7.80
N VAL A 299 -17.60 -10.92 6.54
CA VAL A 299 -18.64 -10.56 5.56
C VAL A 299 -19.64 -11.71 5.38
N MET A 300 -19.18 -12.95 5.20
CA MET A 300 -20.06 -14.12 5.11
C MET A 300 -20.83 -14.40 6.41
N ASP A 301 -20.16 -14.28 7.56
CA ASP A 301 -20.79 -14.48 8.87
C ASP A 301 -21.91 -13.46 9.12
N HIS A 302 -21.77 -12.25 8.58
CA HIS A 302 -22.80 -11.22 8.61
C HIS A 302 -23.92 -11.44 7.58
N TYR A 303 -23.58 -11.89 6.37
CA TYR A 303 -24.53 -11.93 5.25
C TYR A 303 -25.37 -13.20 5.17
N VAL A 304 -24.79 -14.38 5.40
CA VAL A 304 -25.51 -15.66 5.27
C VAL A 304 -26.79 -15.70 6.12
N PRO A 305 -26.81 -15.25 7.40
CA PRO A 305 -28.04 -15.20 8.19
C PRO A 305 -29.14 -14.31 7.60
N THR A 306 -28.79 -13.31 6.78
CA THR A 306 -29.77 -12.40 6.15
C THR A 306 -30.47 -13.01 4.94
N ILE A 307 -29.87 -14.05 4.34
CA ILE A 307 -30.39 -14.73 3.15
C ILE A 307 -30.80 -16.20 3.41
N GLU A 308 -30.59 -16.71 4.62
CA GLU A 308 -30.80 -18.13 4.96
C GLU A 308 -32.22 -18.63 4.68
N ALA A 309 -33.23 -17.75 4.79
CA ALA A 309 -34.62 -18.07 4.49
C ALA A 309 -34.91 -18.23 2.98
N SER A 310 -33.95 -17.90 2.10
CA SER A 310 -34.06 -17.97 0.64
C SER A 310 -33.04 -18.98 0.08
N PRO A 311 -33.42 -20.26 -0.10
CA PRO A 311 -32.53 -21.30 -0.61
C PRO A 311 -31.85 -20.93 -1.95
N ASP A 312 -32.59 -20.27 -2.85
CA ASP A 312 -32.07 -19.84 -4.15
C ASP A 312 -30.91 -18.85 -4.00
N LYS A 313 -31.00 -17.91 -3.05
CA LYS A 313 -29.92 -16.93 -2.79
C LYS A 313 -28.70 -17.57 -2.16
N VAL A 314 -28.90 -18.54 -1.26
CA VAL A 314 -27.80 -19.30 -0.66
C VAL A 314 -27.09 -20.14 -1.72
N ALA A 315 -27.85 -20.79 -2.62
CA ALA A 315 -27.30 -21.56 -3.73
C ALA A 315 -26.55 -20.67 -4.74
N GLU A 316 -27.09 -19.49 -5.05
CA GLU A 316 -26.42 -18.50 -5.90
C GLU A 316 -25.09 -18.05 -5.29
N LEU A 317 -25.09 -17.66 -4.00
CA LEU A 317 -23.88 -17.29 -3.27
C LEU A 317 -22.85 -18.42 -3.27
N ALA A 318 -23.27 -19.65 -2.99
CA ALA A 318 -22.38 -20.80 -2.99
C ALA A 318 -21.72 -21.02 -4.34
N LYS A 319 -22.49 -20.89 -5.43
CA LYS A 319 -21.96 -21.00 -6.80
C LYS A 319 -20.95 -19.90 -7.10
N THR A 320 -21.27 -18.64 -6.78
CA THR A 320 -20.35 -17.52 -7.04
C THR A 320 -19.07 -17.63 -6.20
N GLU A 321 -19.19 -18.08 -4.94
CA GLU A 321 -18.01 -18.33 -4.10
C GLU A 321 -17.16 -19.47 -4.65
N GLN A 322 -17.74 -20.61 -5.02
CA GLN A 322 -17.00 -21.72 -5.63
C GLN A 322 -16.23 -21.26 -6.87
N GLN A 323 -16.90 -20.55 -7.77
CA GLN A 323 -16.28 -20.00 -8.98
C GLN A 323 -15.12 -19.04 -8.67
N PHE A 324 -15.27 -18.19 -7.66
CA PHE A 324 -14.21 -17.29 -7.25
C PHE A 324 -13.01 -18.06 -6.64
N LEU A 325 -13.26 -19.06 -5.79
CA LEU A 325 -12.18 -19.88 -5.22
C LEU A 325 -11.46 -20.70 -6.30
N GLU A 326 -12.16 -21.17 -7.33
CA GLU A 326 -11.57 -21.82 -8.51
C GLU A 326 -10.62 -20.87 -9.25
N GLN A 327 -11.01 -19.61 -9.46
CA GLN A 327 -10.13 -18.61 -10.07
C GLN A 327 -8.83 -18.40 -9.26
N ILE A 328 -8.93 -18.31 -7.94
CA ILE A 328 -7.74 -18.15 -7.08
C ILE A 328 -6.88 -19.43 -7.10
N LEU A 329 -7.49 -20.61 -7.09
CA LEU A 329 -6.76 -21.89 -7.14
C LEU A 329 -6.10 -22.13 -8.50
N ALA A 330 -6.62 -21.56 -9.59
CA ALA A 330 -5.96 -21.60 -10.89
C ALA A 330 -4.60 -20.86 -10.87
N GLU A 331 -4.47 -19.82 -10.04
CA GLU A 331 -3.20 -19.10 -9.83
C GLU A 331 -2.25 -19.81 -8.84
N ASP A 332 -2.80 -20.39 -7.76
CA ASP A 332 -2.04 -21.18 -6.78
C ASP A 332 -2.91 -22.32 -6.22
N THR A 333 -2.79 -23.51 -6.83
CA THR A 333 -3.57 -24.71 -6.47
C THR A 333 -3.32 -25.19 -5.04
N LYS A 334 -2.31 -24.67 -4.35
CA LYS A 334 -1.91 -25.05 -2.99
C LYS A 334 -2.05 -23.89 -2.00
N ASN A 335 -2.77 -22.83 -2.36
CA ASN A 335 -3.00 -21.69 -1.49
C ASN A 335 -3.75 -22.09 -0.20
N TYR A 336 -3.02 -22.10 0.92
CA TYR A 336 -3.54 -22.56 2.20
C TYR A 336 -4.73 -21.73 2.71
N HIS A 337 -4.74 -20.42 2.44
CA HIS A 337 -5.84 -19.56 2.88
C HIS A 337 -7.14 -19.90 2.16
N VAL A 338 -7.06 -20.17 0.86
CA VAL A 338 -8.20 -20.55 0.03
C VAL A 338 -8.77 -21.88 0.50
N TRP A 339 -7.92 -22.89 0.71
CA TRP A 339 -8.36 -24.20 1.20
C TRP A 339 -9.00 -24.12 2.59
N SER A 340 -8.41 -23.34 3.50
CA SER A 340 -8.97 -23.09 4.83
C SER A 340 -10.33 -22.38 4.76
N TYR A 341 -10.45 -21.36 3.92
CA TYR A 341 -11.71 -20.65 3.69
C TYR A 341 -12.77 -21.55 3.06
N ARG A 342 -12.38 -22.38 2.08
CA ARG A 342 -13.25 -23.35 1.41
C ARG A 342 -13.84 -24.35 2.41
N GLN A 343 -13.03 -24.88 3.34
CA GLN A 343 -13.51 -25.74 4.42
C GLN A 343 -14.45 -25.03 5.41
N TYR A 344 -14.28 -23.73 5.64
CA TYR A 344 -15.24 -22.92 6.40
C TYR A 344 -16.56 -22.73 5.63
N MET A 345 -16.47 -22.45 4.33
CA MET A 345 -17.60 -22.15 3.46
C MET A 345 -18.54 -23.36 3.27
N VAL A 346 -17.99 -24.56 3.07
CA VAL A 346 -18.77 -25.78 2.79
C VAL A 346 -19.90 -26.02 3.80
N PRO A 347 -19.63 -26.11 5.12
CA PRO A 347 -20.70 -26.26 6.11
C PRO A 347 -21.55 -25.00 6.27
N LYS A 348 -20.97 -23.80 6.08
CA LYS A 348 -21.70 -22.52 6.21
C LYS A 348 -22.81 -22.38 5.18
N LEU A 349 -22.57 -22.83 3.95
CA LEU A 349 -23.52 -22.75 2.83
C LEU A 349 -24.25 -24.08 2.56
N GLY A 350 -23.94 -25.13 3.33
CA GLY A 350 -24.58 -26.44 3.18
C GLY A 350 -24.24 -27.17 1.88
N ILE A 351 -23.06 -26.90 1.30
CA ILE A 351 -22.64 -27.43 -0.01
C ILE A 351 -21.79 -28.70 0.09
N PHE A 352 -22.06 -29.53 1.09
CA PHE A 352 -21.58 -30.90 1.09
C PHE A 352 -22.26 -31.69 -0.04
N GLY A 353 -21.48 -32.48 -0.78
CA GLY A 353 -22.01 -33.41 -1.79
C GLY A 353 -21.22 -33.40 -3.09
N ASP A 354 -21.87 -33.88 -4.15
CA ASP A 354 -21.24 -34.28 -5.41
C ASP A 354 -20.51 -33.13 -6.12
N SER A 355 -21.04 -31.90 -6.08
CA SER A 355 -20.39 -30.76 -6.74
C SER A 355 -19.02 -30.47 -6.17
N GLU A 356 -18.88 -30.52 -4.85
CA GLU A 356 -17.63 -30.20 -4.17
C GLU A 356 -16.65 -31.38 -4.21
N ILE A 357 -17.17 -32.63 -4.21
CA ILE A 357 -16.37 -33.83 -4.48
C ILE A 357 -15.82 -33.78 -5.90
N ALA A 358 -16.63 -33.42 -6.91
CA ALA A 358 -16.20 -33.28 -8.29
C ALA A 358 -15.13 -32.20 -8.45
N ALA A 359 -15.29 -31.04 -7.81
CA ALA A 359 -14.27 -29.99 -7.84
C ALA A 359 -12.93 -30.44 -7.20
N ALA A 360 -12.98 -31.24 -6.12
CA ALA A 360 -11.77 -31.82 -5.55
C ALA A 360 -11.16 -32.89 -6.47
N ASP A 361 -11.99 -33.69 -7.13
CA ASP A 361 -11.59 -34.71 -8.11
C ASP A 361 -10.90 -34.08 -9.32
N GLU A 362 -11.47 -33.03 -9.91
CA GLU A 362 -10.87 -32.28 -11.03
C GLU A 362 -9.45 -31.80 -10.70
N LEU A 363 -9.24 -31.25 -9.50
CA LEU A 363 -7.92 -30.80 -9.05
C LEU A 363 -6.94 -31.97 -8.80
N ILE A 364 -7.45 -33.15 -8.42
CA ILE A 364 -6.64 -34.36 -8.27
C ILE A 364 -6.32 -34.98 -9.64
N GLU A 365 -7.23 -34.91 -10.61
CA GLU A 365 -6.97 -35.36 -11.99
C GLU A 365 -5.91 -34.49 -12.66
N GLU A 366 -5.94 -33.17 -12.41
CA GLU A 366 -4.94 -32.25 -12.94
C GLU A 366 -3.55 -32.46 -12.28
N ASP A 367 -3.50 -32.53 -10.94
CA ASP A 367 -2.29 -32.89 -10.19
C ASP A 367 -2.60 -33.92 -9.10
N VAL A 368 -2.35 -35.20 -9.41
CA VAL A 368 -2.56 -36.29 -8.45
C VAL A 368 -1.71 -36.13 -7.17
N ARG A 369 -0.66 -35.29 -7.19
CA ARG A 369 0.19 -34.99 -6.01
C ARG A 369 -0.30 -33.76 -5.23
N ASN A 370 -1.45 -33.17 -5.60
CA ASN A 370 -2.01 -32.04 -4.88
C ASN A 370 -2.61 -32.48 -3.53
N ASN A 371 -1.77 -32.52 -2.50
CA ASN A 371 -2.17 -32.93 -1.16
C ASN A 371 -3.29 -32.07 -0.56
N SER A 372 -3.42 -30.80 -0.98
CA SER A 372 -4.50 -29.93 -0.52
C SER A 372 -5.86 -30.40 -1.05
N ALA A 373 -5.94 -30.81 -2.32
CA ALA A 373 -7.14 -31.38 -2.90
C ALA A 373 -7.50 -32.73 -2.27
N TRP A 374 -6.51 -33.60 -1.99
CA TRP A 374 -6.71 -34.85 -1.23
C TRP A 374 -7.24 -34.60 0.18
N SER A 375 -6.67 -33.63 0.89
CA SER A 375 -7.12 -33.22 2.22
C SER A 375 -8.56 -32.69 2.18
N HIS A 376 -8.89 -31.89 1.17
CA HIS A 376 -10.23 -31.36 0.98
C HIS A 376 -11.25 -32.44 0.62
N ARG A 377 -10.90 -33.39 -0.26
CA ARG A 377 -11.73 -34.57 -0.56
C ARG A 377 -12.04 -35.34 0.72
N PHE A 378 -11.02 -35.59 1.55
CA PHE A 378 -11.21 -36.28 2.83
C PHE A 378 -12.19 -35.52 3.73
N PHE A 379 -12.02 -34.20 3.83
CA PHE A 379 -12.91 -33.34 4.60
C PHE A 379 -14.37 -33.43 4.10
N ILE A 380 -14.62 -33.29 2.79
CA ILE A 380 -15.98 -33.31 2.23
C ILE A 380 -16.64 -34.66 2.48
N VAL A 381 -15.92 -35.77 2.27
CA VAL A 381 -16.48 -37.11 2.40
C VAL A 381 -16.70 -37.52 3.87
N PHE A 382 -15.77 -37.16 4.76
CA PHE A 382 -15.81 -37.63 6.15
C PHE A 382 -16.30 -36.60 7.17
N SER A 383 -16.82 -35.46 6.70
CA SER A 383 -17.43 -34.42 7.53
C SER A 383 -18.85 -34.02 7.09
N ASP A 384 -19.44 -34.67 6.07
CA ASP A 384 -20.82 -34.41 5.66
C ASP A 384 -21.79 -34.83 6.78
N PRO A 385 -22.61 -33.92 7.33
CA PRO A 385 -23.56 -34.23 8.39
C PRO A 385 -24.56 -35.36 8.04
N LYS A 386 -24.81 -35.65 6.77
CA LYS A 386 -25.69 -36.74 6.31
C LYS A 386 -25.19 -38.11 6.79
N HIS A 387 -23.89 -38.34 6.75
CA HIS A 387 -23.29 -39.65 7.00
C HIS A 387 -22.04 -39.62 7.89
N SER A 388 -21.72 -38.49 8.52
CA SER A 388 -20.61 -38.39 9.47
C SER A 388 -21.07 -37.89 10.82
N THR A 389 -20.36 -38.30 11.87
CA THR A 389 -20.62 -37.92 13.26
C THR A 389 -19.94 -36.58 13.55
N PRO A 390 -20.68 -35.55 14.02
CA PRO A 390 -20.10 -34.26 14.36
C PRO A 390 -18.95 -34.39 15.36
N GLY A 391 -17.81 -33.76 15.06
CA GLY A 391 -16.63 -33.80 15.90
C GLY A 391 -15.83 -35.10 15.85
N SER A 392 -16.19 -36.06 14.98
CA SER A 392 -15.36 -37.26 14.79
C SER A 392 -13.97 -36.87 14.27
N LEU A 393 -12.93 -37.23 15.03
CA LEU A 393 -11.55 -36.99 14.63
C LEU A 393 -11.23 -37.69 13.30
N SER A 394 -10.28 -37.14 12.54
CA SER A 394 -9.81 -37.75 11.28
C SER A 394 -9.09 -39.09 11.52
N THR A 395 -8.59 -39.31 12.74
CA THR A 395 -7.77 -40.47 13.14
C THR A 395 -8.56 -41.50 13.96
N GLN A 396 -9.90 -41.49 13.88
CA GLN A 396 -10.74 -42.47 14.55
C GLN A 396 -11.80 -43.01 13.60
N GLN A 397 -12.32 -44.20 13.93
CA GLN A 397 -13.47 -44.79 13.26
C GLN A 397 -14.71 -43.91 13.44
N ASP A 398 -15.51 -43.80 12.39
CA ASP A 398 -16.84 -43.19 12.43
C ASP A 398 -17.88 -44.20 11.92
N PRO A 399 -18.56 -44.93 12.83
CA PRO A 399 -19.54 -45.95 12.45
C PRO A 399 -20.75 -45.42 11.67
N LYS A 400 -20.96 -44.10 11.64
CA LYS A 400 -22.05 -43.48 10.86
C LYS A 400 -21.76 -43.47 9.37
N VAL A 401 -20.49 -43.58 8.95
CA VAL A 401 -20.11 -43.57 7.54
C VAL A 401 -20.47 -44.91 6.89
N PRO A 402 -21.33 -44.92 5.85
CA PRO A 402 -21.74 -46.14 5.13
C PRO A 402 -20.54 -46.91 4.56
N ALA A 403 -20.64 -48.23 4.59
CA ALA A 403 -19.60 -49.11 4.06
C ALA A 403 -19.34 -48.87 2.57
N GLU A 404 -20.40 -48.53 1.81
CA GLU A 404 -20.34 -48.24 0.37
C GLU A 404 -19.50 -47.00 0.07
N ILE A 405 -19.53 -45.98 0.96
CA ILE A 405 -18.66 -44.80 0.83
C ILE A 405 -17.21 -45.20 1.08
N ILE A 406 -16.95 -46.04 2.08
CA ILE A 406 -15.60 -46.53 2.35
C ILE A 406 -15.09 -47.36 1.17
N ASP A 407 -15.90 -48.26 0.61
CA ASP A 407 -15.53 -49.06 -0.58
C ASP A 407 -15.18 -48.17 -1.76
N ARG A 408 -16.03 -47.18 -2.05
CA ARG A 408 -15.79 -46.20 -3.12
C ARG A 408 -14.47 -45.46 -2.91
N GLU A 409 -14.21 -44.95 -1.71
CA GLU A 409 -13.00 -44.16 -1.43
C GLU A 409 -11.73 -45.01 -1.36
N VAL A 410 -11.81 -46.28 -0.93
CA VAL A 410 -10.69 -47.23 -1.03
C VAL A 410 -10.35 -47.47 -2.50
N GLN A 411 -11.34 -47.79 -3.33
CA GLN A 411 -11.12 -48.01 -4.76
C GLN A 411 -10.55 -46.75 -5.44
N TYR A 412 -11.12 -45.58 -5.14
CA TYR A 412 -10.62 -44.31 -5.66
C TYR A 412 -9.14 -44.07 -5.31
N ALA A 413 -8.75 -44.31 -4.05
CA ALA A 413 -7.36 -44.17 -3.63
C ALA A 413 -6.45 -45.16 -4.36
N GLN A 414 -6.87 -46.43 -4.50
CA GLN A 414 -6.12 -47.47 -5.22
C GLN A 414 -5.92 -47.09 -6.69
N ASP A 415 -6.96 -46.61 -7.36
CA ASP A 415 -6.89 -46.16 -8.75
C ASP A 415 -5.86 -45.03 -8.92
N LYS A 416 -5.86 -44.03 -8.02
CA LYS A 416 -4.88 -42.95 -8.07
C LYS A 416 -3.46 -43.37 -7.67
N ILE A 417 -3.31 -44.37 -6.79
CA ILE A 417 -2.00 -44.97 -6.47
C ILE A 417 -1.43 -45.64 -7.72
N LEU A 418 -2.23 -46.36 -8.51
CA LEU A 418 -1.77 -47.02 -9.73
C LEU A 418 -1.20 -46.02 -10.75
N LEU A 419 -1.75 -44.79 -10.82
CA LEU A 419 -1.24 -43.72 -11.69
C LEU A 419 0.13 -43.21 -11.24
N ALA A 420 0.36 -43.12 -9.93
CA ALA A 420 1.61 -42.61 -9.36
C ALA A 420 1.99 -43.38 -8.07
N PRO A 421 2.57 -44.58 -8.18
CA PRO A 421 2.80 -45.47 -7.04
C PRO A 421 3.66 -44.85 -5.92
N GLN A 422 4.57 -43.95 -6.26
CA GLN A 422 5.45 -43.28 -5.30
C GLN A 422 4.89 -41.95 -4.76
N ASN A 423 3.66 -41.58 -5.12
CA ASN A 423 3.00 -40.39 -4.59
C ASN A 423 2.41 -40.65 -3.21
N GLN A 424 2.90 -39.95 -2.18
CA GLN A 424 2.48 -40.16 -0.79
C GLN A 424 1.01 -39.79 -0.51
N SER A 425 0.45 -38.79 -1.19
CA SER A 425 -0.90 -38.28 -0.88
C SER A 425 -2.01 -39.33 -0.94
N PRO A 426 -2.17 -40.12 -2.02
CA PRO A 426 -3.21 -41.15 -2.07
C PRO A 426 -2.96 -42.31 -1.10
N TRP A 427 -1.71 -42.61 -0.74
CA TRP A 427 -1.41 -43.59 0.33
C TRP A 427 -1.87 -43.10 1.70
N ASN A 428 -1.58 -41.83 2.02
CA ASN A 428 -2.05 -41.21 3.27
C ASN A 428 -3.58 -41.15 3.29
N TYR A 429 -4.21 -40.83 2.16
CA TYR A 429 -5.66 -40.83 2.01
C TYR A 429 -6.26 -42.22 2.26
N LEU A 430 -5.71 -43.26 1.61
CA LEU A 430 -6.13 -44.66 1.80
C LEU A 430 -6.09 -45.04 3.29
N ARG A 431 -4.99 -44.75 3.99
CA ARG A 431 -4.87 -45.02 5.43
C ARG A 431 -5.96 -44.30 6.23
N GLY A 432 -6.23 -43.04 5.92
CA GLY A 432 -7.31 -42.27 6.55
C GLY A 432 -8.69 -42.89 6.32
N VAL A 433 -8.99 -43.33 5.09
CA VAL A 433 -10.24 -43.99 4.72
C VAL A 433 -10.43 -45.30 5.50
N LEU A 434 -9.38 -46.12 5.60
CA LEU A 434 -9.41 -47.38 6.36
C LEU A 434 -9.69 -47.13 7.85
N VAL A 435 -9.02 -46.14 8.45
CA VAL A 435 -9.26 -45.73 9.84
C VAL A 435 -10.70 -45.28 10.03
N LYS A 436 -11.22 -44.41 9.15
CA LYS A 436 -12.61 -43.93 9.22
C LYS A 436 -13.62 -45.07 9.11
N GLY A 437 -13.37 -46.03 8.22
CA GLY A 437 -14.21 -47.21 8.06
C GLY A 437 -14.02 -48.29 9.13
N GLY A 438 -13.06 -48.15 10.05
CA GLY A 438 -12.71 -49.20 11.00
C GLY A 438 -12.22 -50.49 10.34
N ARG A 439 -11.58 -50.38 9.17
CA ARG A 439 -11.07 -51.53 8.40
C ARG A 439 -9.64 -51.85 8.81
N ALA A 440 -9.36 -53.14 9.00
CA ALA A 440 -8.01 -53.64 9.20
C ALA A 440 -7.11 -53.26 8.01
N VAL A 441 -5.84 -52.95 8.28
CA VAL A 441 -4.92 -52.51 7.22
C VAL A 441 -4.62 -53.65 6.25
N GLY A 442 -4.67 -54.90 6.73
CA GLY A 442 -4.56 -56.10 5.92
C GLY A 442 -5.68 -56.28 4.87
N SER A 443 -6.79 -55.54 4.97
CA SER A 443 -7.87 -55.59 3.96
C SER A 443 -7.43 -55.17 2.55
N VAL A 444 -6.32 -54.43 2.43
CA VAL A 444 -5.77 -53.98 1.14
C VAL A 444 -4.49 -54.70 0.74
N GLU A 445 -4.08 -55.77 1.43
CA GLU A 445 -2.83 -56.48 1.18
C GLU A 445 -2.66 -56.89 -0.29
N ALA A 446 -3.68 -57.51 -0.90
CA ALA A 446 -3.62 -57.96 -2.29
C ALA A 446 -3.34 -56.82 -3.29
N PHE A 447 -3.71 -55.59 -2.93
CA PHE A 447 -3.36 -54.41 -3.70
C PHE A 447 -1.93 -53.95 -3.41
N VAL A 448 -1.54 -53.87 -2.14
CA VAL A 448 -0.22 -53.40 -1.69
C VAL A 448 0.92 -54.31 -2.17
N ASP A 449 0.69 -55.63 -2.20
CA ASP A 449 1.69 -56.63 -2.60
C ASP A 449 2.18 -56.42 -4.05
N GLN A 450 1.35 -55.82 -4.91
CA GLN A 450 1.70 -55.54 -6.31
C GLN A 450 2.92 -54.60 -6.46
N PHE A 451 3.23 -53.82 -5.42
CA PHE A 451 4.30 -52.83 -5.46
C PHE A 451 5.66 -53.34 -4.99
N VAL A 452 5.72 -54.57 -4.46
CA VAL A 452 6.93 -55.17 -3.88
C VAL A 452 7.15 -56.56 -4.48
N GLN A 453 8.32 -56.83 -5.04
CA GLN A 453 8.68 -58.12 -5.63
C GLN A 453 10.03 -58.58 -5.11
N ASP A 454 10.12 -59.88 -4.77
CA ASP A 454 11.34 -60.55 -4.32
C ASP A 454 12.10 -59.80 -3.20
N LEU A 455 11.36 -59.28 -2.21
CA LEU A 455 11.91 -58.51 -1.09
C LEU A 455 13.00 -59.31 -0.36
N GLY A 456 14.18 -58.70 -0.16
CA GLY A 456 15.34 -59.35 0.44
C GLY A 456 16.26 -60.08 -0.55
N SER A 457 15.88 -60.22 -1.83
CA SER A 457 16.78 -60.74 -2.87
C SER A 457 17.83 -59.69 -3.25
N GLU A 458 19.11 -60.07 -3.29
CA GLU A 458 20.18 -59.14 -3.68
C GLU A 458 20.05 -58.65 -5.13
N GLU A 459 19.63 -59.55 -6.04
CA GLU A 459 19.59 -59.27 -7.48
C GLU A 459 18.18 -59.00 -8.03
N LYS A 460 17.13 -59.53 -7.39
CA LYS A 460 15.76 -59.50 -7.93
C LYS A 460 14.81 -58.55 -7.20
N GLU A 461 15.23 -58.00 -6.05
CA GLU A 461 14.35 -57.13 -5.26
C GLU A 461 13.96 -55.88 -6.03
N LYS A 462 12.65 -55.71 -6.21
CA LYS A 462 12.05 -54.56 -6.89
C LYS A 462 10.93 -53.99 -6.04
N VAL A 463 11.11 -52.73 -5.62
CA VAL A 463 10.09 -51.94 -4.92
C VAL A 463 9.73 -50.78 -5.81
N THR A 464 8.47 -50.72 -6.22
CA THR A 464 7.93 -49.65 -7.08
C THR A 464 7.26 -48.54 -6.26
N SER A 465 6.95 -48.82 -4.99
CA SER A 465 6.46 -47.83 -4.03
C SER A 465 7.04 -48.09 -2.64
N THR A 466 7.78 -47.12 -2.09
CA THR A 466 8.27 -47.21 -0.70
C THR A 466 7.12 -47.04 0.30
N HIS A 467 6.05 -46.34 -0.08
CA HIS A 467 4.83 -46.23 0.73
C HIS A 467 4.06 -47.56 0.75
N GLY A 468 4.04 -48.27 -0.37
CA GLY A 468 3.53 -49.65 -0.42
C GLY A 468 4.32 -50.58 0.50
N LEU A 469 5.65 -50.52 0.46
CA LEU A 469 6.51 -51.31 1.37
C LEU A 469 6.31 -50.95 2.84
N GLU A 470 6.14 -49.67 3.15
CA GLU A 470 5.79 -49.17 4.50
C GLU A 470 4.47 -49.78 4.98
N LEU A 471 3.42 -49.73 4.16
CA LEU A 471 2.11 -50.29 4.51
C LEU A 471 2.16 -51.83 4.62
N LEU A 472 2.94 -52.50 3.78
CA LEU A 472 3.12 -53.94 3.81
C LEU A 472 3.79 -54.40 5.12
N ALA A 473 4.75 -53.63 5.63
CA ALA A 473 5.34 -53.89 6.95
C ALA A 473 4.30 -53.83 8.08
N GLU A 474 3.37 -52.87 8.02
CA GLU A 474 2.25 -52.77 8.98
C GLU A 474 1.29 -53.95 8.86
N ILE A 475 0.98 -54.38 7.64
CA ILE A 475 0.13 -55.55 7.37
C ILE A 475 0.76 -56.83 7.90
N TYR A 476 2.05 -57.05 7.67
CA TYR A 476 2.77 -58.19 8.24
C TYR A 476 2.79 -58.17 9.76
N ALA A 477 2.96 -57.00 10.37
CA ALA A 477 2.88 -56.84 11.82
C ALA A 477 1.47 -57.15 12.37
N GLU A 478 0.41 -56.65 11.73
CA GLU A 478 -1.00 -56.92 12.09
C GLU A 478 -1.33 -58.43 12.04
N LYS A 479 -0.71 -59.16 11.10
CA LYS A 479 -0.85 -60.62 10.96
C LYS A 479 0.03 -61.45 11.89
N GLY A 480 0.96 -60.82 12.62
CA GLY A 480 1.96 -61.52 13.43
C GLY A 480 3.14 -62.11 12.63
N GLU A 481 3.31 -61.74 11.36
CA GLU A 481 4.43 -62.14 10.51
C GLU A 481 5.67 -61.27 10.77
N THR A 482 6.17 -61.28 12.02
CA THR A 482 7.19 -60.34 12.51
C THR A 482 8.49 -60.36 11.68
N GLU A 483 8.92 -61.52 11.19
CA GLU A 483 10.15 -61.63 10.38
C GLU A 483 10.01 -60.89 9.04
N LYS A 484 8.84 -61.00 8.39
CA LYS A 484 8.59 -60.26 7.15
C LYS A 484 8.43 -58.77 7.39
N ALA A 485 7.77 -58.39 8.49
CA ALA A 485 7.65 -57.00 8.91
C ALA A 485 9.03 -56.37 9.17
N ASP A 486 9.88 -57.06 9.94
CA ASP A 486 11.24 -56.61 10.25
C ASP A 486 12.10 -56.50 8.98
N LEU A 487 12.01 -57.48 8.07
CA LEU A 487 12.68 -57.42 6.78
C LEU A 487 12.24 -56.19 5.97
N ALA A 488 10.93 -55.94 5.85
CA ALA A 488 10.43 -54.76 5.14
C ALA A 488 10.95 -53.44 5.72
N LEU A 489 10.91 -53.29 7.05
CA LEU A 489 11.46 -52.10 7.73
C LEU A 489 12.98 -51.99 7.57
N GLN A 490 13.70 -53.10 7.60
CA GLN A 490 15.14 -53.13 7.33
C GLN A 490 15.44 -52.62 5.91
N ARG A 491 14.74 -53.14 4.90
CA ARG A 491 14.94 -52.77 3.50
C ARG A 491 14.56 -51.32 3.22
N LEU A 492 13.54 -50.79 3.91
CA LEU A 492 13.25 -49.35 3.92
C LEU A 492 14.44 -48.54 4.42
N GLY A 493 15.00 -48.87 5.59
CA GLY A 493 16.13 -48.13 6.15
C GLY A 493 17.44 -48.25 5.37
N GLU A 494 17.76 -49.44 4.86
CA GLU A 494 19.06 -49.71 4.25
C GLU A 494 19.13 -49.32 2.77
N LYS A 495 18.02 -49.42 2.04
CA LYS A 495 18.01 -49.26 0.58
C LYS A 495 17.00 -48.24 0.08
N TRP A 496 15.73 -48.40 0.43
CA TRP A 496 14.64 -47.72 -0.28
C TRP A 496 14.28 -46.34 0.25
N ASP A 497 14.56 -46.06 1.52
CA ASP A 497 14.18 -44.82 2.21
C ASP A 497 15.16 -44.48 3.35
N ARG A 498 16.43 -44.38 2.95
CA ARG A 498 17.57 -44.22 3.85
C ARG A 498 17.52 -42.94 4.68
N ILE A 499 16.82 -41.90 4.21
CA ILE A 499 16.67 -40.64 4.95
C ILE A 499 15.90 -40.85 6.26
N ARG A 500 14.99 -41.84 6.31
CA ARG A 500 14.23 -42.25 7.51
C ARG A 500 14.85 -43.46 8.22
N LEU A 501 16.12 -43.81 7.99
CA LEU A 501 16.77 -44.99 8.61
C LEU A 501 16.57 -45.06 10.14
N GLY A 502 16.78 -43.96 10.86
CA GLY A 502 16.59 -43.94 12.31
C GLY A 502 15.14 -44.21 12.74
N TYR A 503 14.16 -43.72 11.96
CA TYR A 503 12.75 -44.01 12.17
C TYR A 503 12.44 -45.50 11.95
N TRP A 504 13.00 -46.09 10.89
CA TRP A 504 12.82 -47.52 10.61
C TRP A 504 13.47 -48.42 11.66
N GLN A 505 14.65 -48.07 12.15
CA GLN A 505 15.30 -48.77 13.26
C GLN A 505 14.46 -48.71 14.53
N TRP A 506 13.87 -47.56 14.84
CA TRP A 506 12.93 -47.42 15.95
C TRP A 506 11.67 -48.28 15.77
N ARG A 507 11.05 -48.29 14.58
CA ARG A 507 9.89 -49.16 14.28
C ARG A 507 10.23 -50.65 14.41
N ARG A 508 11.43 -51.08 14.02
CA ARG A 508 11.91 -52.46 14.19
C ARG A 508 12.04 -52.85 15.67
N GLN A 509 12.46 -51.92 16.53
CA GLN A 509 12.51 -52.17 17.97
C GLN A 509 11.11 -52.43 18.54
N MET A 510 10.11 -51.66 18.12
CA MET A 510 8.72 -51.82 18.58
C MET A 510 8.14 -53.20 18.23
N LEU A 511 8.50 -53.79 17.08
CA LEU A 511 8.07 -55.14 16.71
C LEU A 511 8.52 -56.23 17.70
N ASN A 512 9.60 -55.97 18.45
CA ASN A 512 10.16 -56.90 19.43
C ASN A 512 9.62 -56.65 20.84
N ASP A 513 9.27 -55.40 21.17
CA ASP A 513 8.71 -55.05 22.49
C ASP A 513 7.29 -55.61 22.68
N ASP A 514 6.50 -55.72 21.61
CA ASP A 514 5.19 -56.40 21.62
C ASP A 514 5.30 -57.91 21.95
N LYS A 515 6.49 -58.51 21.86
CA LYS A 515 6.73 -59.90 22.29
C LYS A 515 7.07 -60.05 23.79
N VAL A 516 7.48 -58.97 24.46
CA VAL A 516 7.92 -59.02 25.88
C VAL A 516 6.77 -58.68 26.83
N GLY A 517 5.68 -58.09 26.33
CA GLY A 517 4.49 -57.73 27.09
C GLY A 517 3.27 -58.67 26.97
N ALA A 518 3.37 -59.78 26.22
CA ALA A 518 2.30 -60.75 25.99
C ALA A 518 2.44 -62.02 26.84
#